data_AF-A0A376MLB5-F1
#
_entry.id   AF-A0A376MLB5-F1
#
_cell.length_a   1.000
_cell.length_b   1.000
_cell.length_c   1.000
_cell.angle_alpha   90.00
_cell.angle_beta   90.00
_cell.angle_gamma   90.00
#
_symmetry.space_group_name_H-M   'P 1'
#
loop_
_entity.id
_entity.type
_entity.pdbx_description
1 polymer ?
#
loop_
_entity_poly.entity_id
_entity_poly.type
_entity_poly.pdbx_seq_one_letter_code
_entity_poly.pdbx_strand_id
1 'polypeptide(L)'
;MARFVVLVIDSFGVGAMKDVTLVRPQDAGANTLWSHPEPVAAFAATSAGEAGLINALGYAPGDMQPSDSATWGVAELQHEGGDTFMGHQEILGTRPLPPLRMPFRDVIDRVEQALVSAGWLVERRGDDLQFLWVNQAVAIGDNLEADLGQVYNITANLSVISFDDAIKIGRIVREQVQVGRVITFGGLLTDSQRILDAAESKRRALYWYQCAAFWRL
;
A
#
# COMPACT_ATOMS: atom_id res chain seq x y z
N MET A 1 21.49 30.42 0.94
CA MET A 1 21.02 29.53 2.03
C MET A 1 21.94 28.32 2.10
N ALA A 2 22.52 28.02 3.27
CA ALA A 2 23.48 26.90 3.37
C ALA A 2 22.81 25.53 3.62
N ARG A 3 21.59 25.51 4.18
CA ARG A 3 20.82 24.29 4.51
C ARG A 3 19.31 24.58 4.43
N PHE A 4 18.53 23.57 4.08
CA PHE A 4 17.07 23.58 4.16
C PHE A 4 16.60 22.26 4.79
N VAL A 5 15.44 22.28 5.45
CA VAL A 5 14.81 21.10 6.06
C VAL A 5 13.47 20.89 5.39
N VAL A 6 13.19 19.65 4.97
CA VAL A 6 11.89 19.24 4.46
C VAL A 6 11.27 18.32 5.49
N LEU A 7 10.08 18.67 5.99
CA LEU A 7 9.27 17.85 6.88
C LEU A 7 8.03 17.39 6.11
N VAL A 8 7.87 16.08 5.97
CA VAL A 8 6.67 15.47 5.38
C VAL A 8 5.85 14.87 6.52
N ILE A 9 4.63 15.35 6.71
CA ILE A 9 3.65 14.73 7.61
C ILE A 9 2.84 13.78 6.76
N ASP A 10 3.15 12.49 6.85
CA ASP A 10 2.56 11.47 5.98
C ASP A 10 1.03 11.43 6.15
N SER A 11 0.33 11.27 5.03
CA SER A 11 -1.14 11.15 4.97
C SER A 11 -1.93 12.38 5.46
N PHE A 12 -1.27 13.54 5.61
CA PHE A 12 -1.85 14.78 6.14
C PHE A 12 -2.43 15.69 5.03
N GLY A 13 -3.52 15.24 4.40
CA GLY A 13 -4.18 15.98 3.31
C GLY A 13 -5.11 17.13 3.76
N VAL A 14 -5.14 18.22 2.98
CA VAL A 14 -5.97 19.42 3.21
C VAL A 14 -7.32 19.42 2.49
N GLY A 15 -7.68 18.30 1.85
CA GLY A 15 -8.95 18.12 1.15
C GLY A 15 -8.82 17.29 -0.11
N ALA A 16 -9.97 16.85 -0.64
CA ALA A 16 -10.04 16.09 -1.88
C ALA A 16 -9.68 16.97 -3.09
N MET A 17 -8.89 16.42 -4.01
CA MET A 17 -8.61 17.04 -5.30
C MET A 17 -9.86 17.11 -6.19
N LYS A 18 -9.87 18.02 -7.16
CA LYS A 18 -11.04 18.30 -8.01
C LYS A 18 -11.47 17.11 -8.87
N ASP A 19 -10.52 16.24 -9.21
CA ASP A 19 -10.71 15.07 -10.06
C ASP A 19 -11.19 13.83 -9.29
N VAL A 20 -11.18 13.84 -7.95
CA VAL A 20 -11.50 12.68 -7.10
C VAL A 20 -12.85 12.07 -7.46
N THR A 21 -13.88 12.86 -7.73
CA THR A 21 -15.22 12.35 -8.10
C THR A 21 -15.23 11.59 -9.44
N LEU A 22 -14.22 11.81 -10.29
CA LEU A 22 -14.04 11.12 -11.56
C LEU A 22 -13.14 9.90 -11.42
N VAL A 23 -12.01 10.03 -10.73
CA VAL A 23 -10.96 8.99 -10.69
C VAL A 23 -11.08 8.04 -9.51
N ARG A 24 -11.59 8.51 -8.37
CA ARG A 24 -11.75 7.75 -7.11
C ARG A 24 -13.01 8.19 -6.36
N PRO A 25 -14.21 7.97 -6.92
CA PRO A 25 -15.46 8.49 -6.36
C PRO A 25 -15.73 8.06 -4.91
N GLN A 26 -15.15 6.94 -4.46
CA GLN A 26 -15.22 6.50 -3.07
C GLN A 26 -14.52 7.45 -2.07
N ASP A 27 -13.57 8.25 -2.53
CA ASP A 27 -12.81 9.21 -1.71
C ASP A 27 -13.43 10.63 -1.79
N ALA A 28 -14.59 10.77 -2.43
CA ALA A 28 -15.27 12.06 -2.58
C ALA A 28 -15.61 12.67 -1.22
N GLY A 29 -15.19 13.92 -1.01
CA GLY A 29 -15.38 14.64 0.26
C GLY A 29 -14.35 14.34 1.33
N ALA A 30 -13.31 13.53 1.05
CA ALA A 30 -12.22 13.28 1.98
C ALA A 30 -11.52 14.58 2.40
N ASN A 31 -11.35 14.78 3.71
CA ASN A 31 -10.58 15.87 4.28
C ASN A 31 -10.04 15.45 5.66
N THR A 32 -8.80 14.98 5.69
CA THR A 32 -8.16 14.43 6.89
C THR A 32 -8.13 15.43 8.04
N LEU A 33 -7.85 16.70 7.72
CA LEU A 33 -7.76 17.80 8.67
C LEU A 33 -9.13 18.19 9.24
N TRP A 34 -10.16 18.27 8.40
CA TRP A 34 -11.53 18.55 8.85
C TRP A 34 -12.07 17.46 9.77
N SER A 35 -11.77 16.19 9.48
CA SER A 35 -12.27 15.06 10.27
C SER A 35 -11.68 14.98 11.68
N HIS A 36 -10.59 15.70 11.99
CA HIS A 36 -9.88 15.64 13.28
C HIS A 36 -9.54 17.04 13.82
N PRO A 37 -10.54 17.89 14.13
CA PRO A 37 -10.31 19.30 14.47
C PRO A 37 -9.50 19.50 15.76
N GLU A 38 -9.65 18.62 16.75
CA GLU A 38 -8.96 18.69 18.05
C GLU A 38 -7.43 18.46 17.92
N PRO A 39 -6.94 17.34 17.31
CA PRO A 39 -5.52 17.19 17.02
C PRO A 39 -4.92 18.30 16.15
N VAL A 40 -5.70 18.83 15.22
CA VAL A 40 -5.28 19.92 14.32
C VAL A 40 -5.11 21.22 15.09
N ALA A 41 -6.04 21.53 16.00
CA ALA A 41 -5.93 22.67 16.89
C ALA A 41 -4.68 22.58 17.78
N ALA A 42 -4.42 21.39 18.35
CA ALA A 42 -3.22 21.16 19.14
C ALA A 42 -1.93 21.32 18.34
N PHE A 43 -1.90 20.82 17.09
CA PHE A 43 -0.74 20.94 16.22
C PHE A 43 -0.50 22.39 15.75
N ALA A 44 -1.55 23.09 15.34
CA ALA A 44 -1.47 24.48 14.91
C ALA A 44 -1.18 25.46 16.07
N ALA A 45 -1.51 25.11 17.31
CA ALA A 45 -1.09 25.86 18.50
C ALA A 45 0.43 25.79 18.76
N THR A 46 1.18 24.98 18.00
CA THR A 46 2.65 24.99 17.98
C THR A 46 3.18 25.98 16.92
N SER A 47 4.50 26.02 16.72
CA SER A 47 5.12 26.78 15.62
C SER A 47 4.63 26.41 14.21
N ALA A 48 3.88 25.31 14.05
CA ALA A 48 3.25 24.94 12.79
C ALA A 48 2.14 25.93 12.34
N GLY A 49 1.46 26.59 13.27
CA GLY A 49 0.51 27.66 12.94
C GLY A 49 1.19 28.85 12.27
N GLU A 50 2.37 29.23 12.78
CA GLU A 50 3.21 30.30 12.19
C GLU A 50 3.72 29.94 10.79
N ALA A 51 3.84 28.64 10.48
CA ALA A 51 4.27 28.13 9.18
C ALA A 51 3.17 28.13 8.09
N GLY A 52 1.95 28.61 8.40
CA GLY A 52 0.89 28.81 7.42
C GLY A 52 -0.04 27.61 7.21
N LEU A 53 -0.09 26.67 8.16
CA LEU A 53 -0.99 25.51 8.09
C LEU A 53 -2.47 25.94 7.94
N ILE A 54 -2.90 26.95 8.70
CA ILE A 54 -4.28 27.47 8.64
C ILE A 54 -4.56 28.13 7.30
N ASN A 55 -3.55 28.77 6.71
CA ASN A 55 -3.68 29.37 5.38
C ASN A 55 -3.93 28.28 4.31
N ALA A 56 -3.21 27.16 4.39
CA ALA A 56 -3.38 26.04 3.46
C ALA A 56 -4.74 25.33 3.59
N LEU A 57 -5.35 25.38 4.77
CA LEU A 57 -6.69 24.83 5.03
C LEU A 57 -7.82 25.60 4.35
N GLY A 58 -7.65 26.91 4.13
CA GLY A 58 -8.68 27.77 3.54
C GLY A 58 -9.88 28.07 4.47
N TYR A 59 -9.86 27.58 5.71
CA TYR A 59 -10.80 27.92 6.78
C TYR A 59 -10.10 27.84 8.14
N ALA A 60 -10.70 28.45 9.17
CA ALA A 60 -10.19 28.47 10.54
C ALA A 60 -11.02 27.53 11.45
N PRO A 61 -10.50 26.36 11.85
CA PRO A 61 -11.14 25.55 12.88
C PRO A 61 -10.99 26.23 14.25
N GLY A 62 -12.09 26.48 14.96
CA GLY A 62 -12.06 27.11 16.28
C GLY A 62 -11.52 28.54 16.26
N ASP A 63 -10.63 28.87 17.21
CA ASP A 63 -10.07 30.22 17.39
C ASP A 63 -8.76 30.46 16.60
N MET A 64 -8.33 29.49 15.80
CA MET A 64 -7.06 29.57 15.06
C MET A 64 -7.08 30.65 13.98
N GLN A 65 -5.95 31.32 13.77
CA GLN A 65 -5.82 32.41 12.79
C GLN A 65 -4.80 32.07 11.70
N PRO A 66 -5.03 32.50 10.45
CA PRO A 66 -4.02 32.49 9.40
C PRO A 66 -2.76 33.28 9.80
N SER A 67 -1.61 32.87 9.29
CA SER A 67 -0.34 33.58 9.46
C SER A 67 -0.10 34.53 8.28
N ASP A 68 0.10 35.82 8.57
CA ASP A 68 0.42 36.83 7.55
C ASP A 68 1.88 36.79 7.07
N SER A 69 2.76 36.16 7.86
CA SER A 69 4.20 36.06 7.57
C SER A 69 4.59 34.77 6.85
N ALA A 70 3.68 33.79 6.79
CA ALA A 70 3.94 32.50 6.16
C ALA A 70 3.97 32.60 4.62
N THR A 71 4.95 31.96 4.01
CA THR A 71 4.88 31.61 2.57
C THR A 71 4.24 30.23 2.48
N TRP A 72 3.06 30.16 1.86
CA TRP A 72 2.26 28.93 1.82
C TRP A 72 1.68 28.68 0.44
N GLY A 73 1.27 27.44 0.20
CA GLY A 73 0.56 27.01 -0.99
C GLY A 73 0.01 25.60 -0.81
N VAL A 74 -0.85 25.19 -1.73
CA VAL A 74 -1.33 23.80 -1.84
C VAL A 74 -0.91 23.26 -3.21
N ALA A 75 -0.61 21.97 -3.26
CA ALA A 75 -0.24 21.28 -4.49
C ALA A 75 -1.23 20.13 -4.74
N GLU A 76 -1.67 20.01 -5.98
CA GLU A 76 -2.38 18.82 -6.47
C GLU A 76 -1.36 17.71 -6.75
N LEU A 77 -1.73 16.46 -6.48
CA LEU A 77 -0.90 15.29 -6.75
C LEU A 77 -0.88 15.02 -8.27
N GLN A 78 0.31 14.83 -8.84
CA GLN A 78 0.44 14.40 -10.23
C GLN A 78 0.23 12.89 -10.37
N HIS A 79 0.74 12.10 -9.41
CA HIS A 79 0.63 10.65 -9.46
C HIS A 79 -0.82 10.17 -9.26
N GLU A 80 -1.14 9.00 -9.81
CA GLU A 80 -2.46 8.41 -9.68
C GLU A 80 -2.65 7.78 -8.29
N GLY A 81 -3.75 8.14 -7.61
CA GLY A 81 -4.11 7.58 -6.31
C GLY A 81 -3.50 8.33 -5.13
N GLY A 82 -3.31 7.63 -4.02
CA GLY A 82 -2.73 8.18 -2.79
C GLY A 82 -1.57 7.32 -2.28
N ASP A 83 -0.69 6.88 -3.19
CA ASP A 83 0.44 6.03 -2.85
C ASP A 83 1.59 6.84 -2.22
N THR A 84 1.96 6.47 -0.99
CA THR A 84 3.02 7.14 -0.24
C THR A 84 4.35 7.15 -0.99
N PHE A 85 4.74 6.05 -1.65
CA PHE A 85 6.03 5.98 -2.33
C PHE A 85 6.08 6.92 -3.53
N MET A 86 5.03 6.94 -4.36
CA MET A 86 4.93 7.84 -5.50
C MET A 86 4.87 9.31 -5.07
N GLY A 87 4.13 9.63 -4.00
CA GLY A 87 4.10 10.99 -3.45
C GLY A 87 5.49 11.48 -3.01
N HIS A 88 6.29 10.63 -2.35
CA HIS A 88 7.65 10.99 -1.96
C HIS A 88 8.57 11.18 -3.19
N GLN A 89 8.43 10.35 -4.22
CA GLN A 89 9.18 10.49 -5.46
C GLN A 89 8.83 11.79 -6.19
N GLU A 90 7.56 12.19 -6.18
CA GLU A 90 7.09 13.45 -6.77
C GLU A 90 7.66 14.67 -6.05
N ILE A 91 7.66 14.66 -4.70
CA ILE A 91 8.28 15.72 -3.87
C ILE A 91 9.78 15.87 -4.19
N LEU A 92 10.47 14.77 -4.49
CA LEU A 92 11.88 14.76 -4.87
C LEU A 92 12.12 15.16 -6.34
N GLY A 93 11.07 15.52 -7.10
CA GLY A 93 11.17 16.07 -8.46
C GLY A 93 11.06 15.05 -9.59
N THR A 94 10.67 13.80 -9.30
CA THR A 94 10.36 12.83 -10.35
C THR A 94 8.97 13.05 -10.92
N ARG A 95 8.65 12.36 -12.03
CA ARG A 95 7.31 12.33 -12.62
C ARG A 95 6.81 10.89 -12.61
N PRO A 96 6.14 10.45 -11.53
CA PRO A 96 5.64 9.09 -11.43
C PRO A 96 4.70 8.75 -12.60
N LEU A 97 4.85 7.56 -13.14
CA LEU A 97 3.92 7.01 -14.12
C LEU A 97 2.75 6.34 -13.41
N PRO A 98 1.58 6.22 -14.06
CA PRO A 98 0.47 5.45 -13.53
C PRO A 98 0.91 4.04 -13.10
N PRO A 99 0.45 3.55 -11.94
CA PRO A 99 0.85 2.25 -11.45
C PRO A 99 0.34 1.15 -12.37
N LEU A 100 1.22 0.19 -12.67
CA LEU A 100 0.82 -0.98 -13.45
C LEU A 100 -0.11 -1.85 -12.61
N ARG A 101 -1.36 -1.99 -13.07
CA ARG A 101 -2.33 -2.95 -12.55
C ARG A 101 -2.23 -4.24 -13.35
N MET A 102 -1.75 -5.29 -12.72
CA MET A 102 -1.55 -6.60 -13.29
C MET A 102 -2.01 -7.63 -12.24
N PRO A 103 -3.25 -8.12 -12.31
CA PRO A 103 -3.73 -9.19 -11.44
C PRO A 103 -2.82 -10.41 -11.48
N PHE A 104 -2.66 -11.11 -10.36
CA PHE A 104 -1.77 -12.27 -10.28
C PHE A 104 -2.15 -13.39 -11.26
N ARG A 105 -3.45 -13.58 -11.53
CA ARG A 105 -3.95 -14.53 -12.52
C ARG A 105 -3.38 -14.32 -13.93
N ASP A 106 -2.99 -13.10 -14.29
CA ASP A 106 -2.48 -12.78 -15.63
C ASP A 106 -1.00 -13.22 -15.75
N VAL A 107 -0.36 -13.55 -14.62
CA VAL A 107 1.07 -13.89 -14.52
C VAL A 107 1.30 -15.27 -13.89
N ILE A 108 0.24 -15.93 -13.44
CA ILE A 108 0.32 -17.16 -12.64
C ILE A 108 1.05 -18.27 -13.39
N ASP A 109 0.83 -18.42 -14.70
CA ASP A 109 1.45 -19.45 -15.53
C ASP A 109 2.98 -19.31 -15.57
N ARG A 110 3.49 -18.10 -15.82
CA ARG A 110 4.95 -17.86 -15.88
C ARG A 110 5.61 -17.98 -14.51
N VAL A 111 4.91 -17.55 -13.45
CA VAL A 111 5.43 -17.65 -12.07
C VAL A 111 5.49 -19.11 -11.64
N GLU A 112 4.44 -19.89 -11.90
CA GLU A 112 4.42 -21.32 -11.64
C GLU A 112 5.54 -22.04 -12.36
N GLN A 113 5.69 -21.80 -13.66
CA GLN A 113 6.75 -22.42 -14.46
C GLN A 113 8.15 -22.10 -13.91
N ALA A 114 8.40 -20.85 -13.51
CA ALA A 114 9.68 -20.45 -12.93
C ALA A 114 9.95 -21.13 -11.59
N LEU A 115 8.94 -21.25 -10.72
CA LEU A 115 9.06 -21.93 -9.43
C LEU A 115 9.28 -23.43 -9.59
N VAL A 116 8.54 -24.09 -10.48
CA VAL A 116 8.72 -25.51 -10.80
C VAL A 116 10.12 -25.76 -11.38
N SER A 117 10.59 -24.89 -12.29
CA SER A 117 11.93 -24.98 -12.87
C SER A 117 13.04 -24.79 -11.83
N ALA A 118 12.78 -24.03 -10.77
CA ALA A 118 13.69 -23.85 -9.63
C ALA A 118 13.60 -25.00 -8.60
N GLY A 119 12.77 -26.01 -8.85
CA GLY A 119 12.66 -27.22 -8.02
C GLY A 119 11.64 -27.13 -6.87
N TRP A 120 10.77 -26.13 -6.87
CA TRP A 120 9.70 -26.02 -5.87
C TRP A 120 8.49 -26.88 -6.24
N LEU A 121 7.83 -27.47 -5.24
CA LEU A 121 6.53 -28.14 -5.42
C LEU A 121 5.45 -27.07 -5.45
N VAL A 122 4.77 -26.91 -6.57
CA VAL A 122 3.75 -25.87 -6.78
C VAL A 122 2.41 -26.50 -7.11
N GLU A 123 1.35 -26.02 -6.47
CA GLU A 123 -0.04 -26.34 -6.78
C GLU A 123 -0.82 -25.05 -7.03
N ARG A 124 -1.76 -25.08 -7.96
CA ARG A 124 -2.80 -24.04 -8.05
C ARG A 124 -3.93 -24.38 -7.11
N ARG A 125 -4.40 -23.39 -6.37
CA ARG A 125 -5.53 -23.51 -5.44
C ARG A 125 -6.52 -22.37 -5.67
N GLY A 126 -7.80 -22.64 -5.42
CA GLY A 126 -8.92 -21.75 -5.76
C GLY A 126 -9.66 -22.20 -7.03
N ASP A 127 -10.87 -21.68 -7.20
CA ASP A 127 -11.75 -21.99 -8.34
C ASP A 127 -11.44 -21.04 -9.53
N ASP A 128 -12.30 -20.06 -9.78
CA ASP A 128 -12.15 -19.07 -10.86
C ASP A 128 -10.93 -18.15 -10.67
N LEU A 129 -10.47 -18.01 -9.43
CA LEU A 129 -9.38 -17.13 -9.04
C LEU A 129 -8.36 -17.97 -8.31
N GLN A 130 -7.18 -18.09 -8.91
CA GLN A 130 -6.18 -19.02 -8.44
C GLN A 130 -5.00 -18.30 -7.81
N PHE A 131 -4.40 -18.96 -6.81
CA PHE A 131 -3.12 -18.61 -6.22
C PHE A 131 -2.18 -19.81 -6.31
N LEU A 132 -0.88 -19.57 -6.14
CA LEU A 132 0.10 -20.65 -6.07
C LEU A 132 0.34 -21.04 -4.62
N TRP A 133 0.27 -22.33 -4.37
CA TRP A 133 0.55 -22.97 -3.11
C TRP A 133 1.84 -23.78 -3.23
N VAL A 134 2.88 -23.34 -2.53
CA VAL A 134 4.25 -23.84 -2.70
C VAL A 134 4.69 -24.58 -1.44
N ASN A 135 5.21 -25.80 -1.63
CA ASN A 135 5.77 -26.66 -0.57
C ASN A 135 4.86 -26.83 0.66
N GLN A 136 3.53 -26.79 0.48
CA GLN A 136 2.57 -26.85 1.59
C GLN A 136 2.77 -25.77 2.69
N ALA A 137 3.42 -24.66 2.36
CA ALA A 137 3.84 -23.67 3.35
C ALA A 137 3.70 -22.22 2.87
N VAL A 138 3.70 -21.96 1.56
CA VAL A 138 3.77 -20.60 1.02
C VAL A 138 2.63 -20.35 0.04
N ALA A 139 1.82 -19.33 0.30
CA ALA A 139 0.81 -18.85 -0.63
C ALA A 139 1.32 -17.62 -1.39
N ILE A 140 1.10 -17.59 -2.71
CA ILE A 140 1.51 -16.49 -3.60
C ILE A 140 0.28 -15.99 -4.36
N GLY A 141 -0.05 -14.71 -4.20
CA GLY A 141 -1.20 -14.10 -4.86
C GLY A 141 -1.25 -12.58 -4.70
N ASP A 142 -2.36 -11.97 -5.12
CA ASP A 142 -2.58 -10.53 -4.98
C ASP A 142 -2.68 -10.09 -3.49
N ASN A 143 -2.23 -8.87 -3.19
CA ASN A 143 -2.37 -8.23 -1.88
C ASN A 143 -3.76 -7.57 -1.72
N LEU A 144 -4.30 -7.61 -0.50
CA LEU A 144 -5.56 -6.96 -0.11
C LEU A 144 -5.37 -5.59 0.57
N GLU A 145 -4.17 -5.30 1.12
CA GLU A 145 -3.91 -4.03 1.82
C GLU A 145 -3.67 -2.83 0.88
N ALA A 146 -3.31 -3.11 -0.37
CA ALA A 146 -3.08 -2.09 -1.41
C ALA A 146 -4.16 -2.14 -2.50
N ASP A 147 -4.17 -1.13 -3.37
CA ASP A 147 -5.01 -1.15 -4.57
C ASP A 147 -4.76 -2.45 -5.37
N LEU A 148 -5.86 -3.10 -5.76
CA LEU A 148 -5.85 -4.45 -6.34
C LEU A 148 -4.97 -4.54 -7.60
N GLY A 149 -4.17 -5.60 -7.71
CA GLY A 149 -3.32 -5.88 -8.86
C GLY A 149 -2.01 -5.08 -8.93
N GLN A 150 -1.64 -4.36 -7.87
CA GLN A 150 -0.40 -3.57 -7.84
C GLN A 150 0.71 -4.18 -6.96
N VAL A 151 0.36 -5.15 -6.11
CA VAL A 151 1.27 -5.78 -5.15
C VAL A 151 0.96 -7.26 -5.04
N TYR A 152 1.99 -8.09 -5.01
CA TYR A 152 1.87 -9.52 -4.73
C TYR A 152 2.47 -9.86 -3.37
N ASN A 153 1.80 -10.76 -2.66
CA ASN A 153 2.21 -11.25 -1.35
C ASN A 153 2.70 -12.69 -1.46
N ILE A 154 3.77 -12.98 -0.74
CA ILE A 154 4.33 -14.31 -0.52
C ILE A 154 4.20 -14.55 0.97
N THR A 155 3.14 -15.27 1.34
CA THR A 155 2.73 -15.51 2.72
C THR A 155 3.21 -16.89 3.13
N ALA A 156 4.19 -16.95 4.05
CA ALA A 156 4.82 -18.20 4.47
C ALA A 156 4.45 -18.64 5.90
N ASN A 157 4.27 -19.94 6.09
CA ASN A 157 4.30 -20.59 7.39
C ASN A 157 5.75 -20.91 7.78
N LEU A 158 6.35 -20.08 8.62
CA LEU A 158 7.76 -20.19 9.00
C LEU A 158 8.06 -21.34 9.98
N SER A 159 7.04 -22.08 10.42
CA SER A 159 7.21 -23.34 11.13
C SER A 159 7.53 -24.52 10.20
N VAL A 160 7.23 -24.37 8.89
CA VAL A 160 7.37 -25.44 7.88
C VAL A 160 8.48 -25.13 6.89
N ILE A 161 8.71 -23.86 6.57
CA ILE A 161 9.74 -23.41 5.65
C ILE A 161 10.63 -22.34 6.29
N SER A 162 11.92 -22.32 5.92
CA SER A 162 12.82 -21.25 6.36
C SER A 162 12.46 -19.90 5.74
N PHE A 163 12.76 -18.81 6.43
CA PHE A 163 12.57 -17.47 5.87
C PHE A 163 13.48 -17.24 4.64
N ASP A 164 14.68 -17.81 4.64
CA ASP A 164 15.59 -17.73 3.49
C ASP A 164 14.99 -18.37 2.24
N ASP A 165 14.33 -19.53 2.38
CA ASP A 165 13.65 -20.18 1.27
C ASP A 165 12.41 -19.40 0.82
N ALA A 166 11.64 -18.81 1.75
CA ALA A 166 10.56 -17.89 1.41
C ALA A 166 11.08 -16.69 0.60
N ILE A 167 12.24 -16.13 0.95
CA ILE A 167 12.90 -15.05 0.21
C ILE A 167 13.36 -15.51 -1.18
N LYS A 168 13.89 -16.73 -1.32
CA LYS A 168 14.24 -17.29 -2.64
C LYS A 168 13.01 -17.39 -3.54
N ILE A 169 11.89 -17.88 -3.00
CA ILE A 169 10.59 -17.91 -3.71
C ILE A 169 10.18 -16.48 -4.11
N GLY A 170 10.22 -15.53 -3.18
CA GLY A 170 9.90 -14.13 -3.45
C GLY A 170 10.75 -13.48 -4.55
N ARG A 171 12.05 -13.80 -4.61
CA ARG A 171 12.95 -13.35 -5.68
C ARG A 171 12.58 -13.90 -7.04
N ILE A 172 12.25 -15.19 -7.12
CA ILE A 172 11.77 -15.80 -8.37
C ILE A 172 10.50 -15.09 -8.84
N VAL A 173 9.52 -14.89 -7.95
CA VAL A 173 8.29 -14.14 -8.29
C VAL A 173 8.63 -12.73 -8.78
N ARG A 174 9.51 -12.00 -8.09
CA ARG A 174 9.93 -10.65 -8.46
C ARG A 174 10.53 -10.56 -9.86
N GLU A 175 11.35 -11.53 -10.25
CA GLU A 175 11.95 -11.60 -11.59
C GLU A 175 10.91 -11.84 -12.69
N GLN A 176 9.81 -12.50 -12.35
CA GLN A 176 8.76 -12.80 -13.31
C GLN A 176 7.77 -11.66 -13.51
N VAL A 177 7.72 -10.63 -12.64
CA VAL A 177 6.58 -9.70 -12.61
C VAL A 177 6.98 -8.23 -12.72
N GLN A 178 6.04 -7.38 -13.13
CA GLN A 178 6.26 -5.94 -13.35
C GLN A 178 5.51 -5.05 -12.34
N VAL A 179 4.75 -5.64 -11.42
CA VAL A 179 4.06 -4.88 -10.36
C VAL A 179 5.04 -4.11 -9.49
N GLY A 180 4.56 -3.05 -8.82
CA GLY A 180 5.42 -2.15 -8.05
C GLY A 180 6.10 -2.83 -6.87
N ARG A 181 5.45 -3.83 -6.25
CA ARG A 181 5.98 -4.48 -5.05
C ARG A 181 5.65 -5.98 -5.01
N VAL A 182 6.62 -6.73 -4.49
CA VAL A 182 6.50 -8.15 -4.16
C VAL A 182 6.96 -8.28 -2.71
N ILE A 183 6.06 -8.68 -1.82
CA ILE A 183 6.30 -8.68 -0.37
C ILE A 183 6.38 -10.12 0.12
N THR A 184 7.54 -10.50 0.65
CA THR A 184 7.71 -11.78 1.34
C THR A 184 7.60 -11.56 2.83
N PHE A 185 6.65 -12.27 3.46
CA PHE A 185 6.46 -12.25 4.90
C PHE A 185 5.90 -13.59 5.37
N GLY A 186 5.87 -13.77 6.68
CA GLY A 186 5.33 -14.97 7.27
C GLY A 186 5.45 -14.92 8.79
N GLY A 187 5.03 -16.01 9.41
CA GLY A 187 5.13 -16.17 10.86
C GLY A 187 4.96 -17.63 11.24
N LEU A 188 5.11 -17.89 12.53
CA LEU A 188 5.12 -19.24 13.07
C LEU A 188 3.69 -19.71 13.29
N LEU A 189 3.19 -20.56 12.38
CA LEU A 189 1.86 -21.14 12.48
C LEU A 189 1.96 -22.61 12.84
N THR A 190 1.02 -23.10 13.64
CA THR A 190 0.91 -24.52 13.98
C THR A 190 0.43 -25.37 12.81
N ASP A 191 -0.33 -24.77 11.88
CA ASP A 191 -0.89 -25.42 10.70
C ASP A 191 -0.92 -24.44 9.52
N SER A 192 -0.43 -24.89 8.37
CA SER A 192 -0.48 -24.16 7.10
C SER A 192 -1.92 -23.95 6.60
N GLN A 193 -2.88 -24.77 7.02
CA GLN A 193 -4.30 -24.59 6.70
C GLN A 193 -4.81 -23.20 7.14
N ARG A 194 -4.23 -22.60 8.18
CA ARG A 194 -4.57 -21.24 8.60
C ARG A 194 -4.24 -20.18 7.57
N ILE A 195 -3.19 -20.39 6.78
CA ILE A 195 -2.95 -19.55 5.61
C ILE A 195 -4.13 -19.75 4.70
N LEU A 196 -4.42 -20.98 4.27
CA LEU A 196 -5.49 -21.33 3.33
C LEU A 196 -6.90 -20.86 3.72
N ASP A 197 -7.22 -20.80 5.01
CA ASP A 197 -8.52 -20.36 5.51
C ASP A 197 -8.70 -18.84 5.49
N ALA A 198 -7.60 -18.07 5.44
CA ALA A 198 -7.64 -16.61 5.39
C ALA A 198 -7.89 -16.04 3.98
N ALA A 199 -8.36 -16.88 3.04
CA ALA A 199 -8.45 -16.56 1.62
C ALA A 199 -9.73 -15.81 1.40
N GLU A 200 -9.62 -14.66 0.76
CA GLU A 200 -10.79 -13.88 0.44
C GLU A 200 -10.85 -13.57 -1.05
N SER A 201 -12.07 -13.61 -1.60
CA SER A 201 -12.34 -13.22 -2.97
C SER A 201 -13.05 -11.87 -2.97
N LYS A 202 -12.50 -10.88 -3.68
CA LYS A 202 -13.14 -9.57 -3.84
C LYS A 202 -13.06 -9.11 -5.28
N ARG A 203 -14.19 -8.72 -5.88
CA ARG A 203 -14.26 -8.12 -7.23
C ARG A 203 -13.39 -8.83 -8.30
N ARG A 204 -13.49 -10.17 -8.40
CA ARG A 204 -12.76 -11.01 -9.38
C ARG A 204 -11.24 -11.12 -9.18
N ALA A 205 -10.72 -11.06 -7.95
CA ALA A 205 -9.41 -11.62 -7.61
C ALA A 205 -9.38 -12.31 -6.23
N LEU A 206 -8.44 -13.24 -6.03
CA LEU A 206 -8.23 -14.02 -4.80
C LEU A 206 -7.06 -13.42 -4.02
N TYR A 207 -7.22 -13.28 -2.71
CA TYR A 207 -6.31 -12.53 -1.85
C TYR A 207 -6.11 -13.17 -0.48
N TRP A 208 -5.11 -12.70 0.27
CA TRP A 208 -4.89 -13.05 1.68
C TRP A 208 -4.85 -11.81 2.56
N TYR A 209 -5.60 -11.80 3.66
CA TYR A 209 -5.48 -10.77 4.69
C TYR A 209 -4.20 -10.99 5.52
N GLN A 210 -3.27 -10.02 5.45
CA GLN A 210 -2.06 -9.98 6.27
C GLN A 210 -2.39 -9.98 7.78
N CYS A 211 -3.52 -9.38 8.18
CA CYS A 211 -4.02 -9.38 9.56
C CYS A 211 -4.83 -10.64 9.95
N ALA A 212 -5.59 -11.27 9.07
CA ALA A 212 -6.49 -12.38 9.47
C ALA A 212 -5.73 -13.67 9.80
N ALA A 213 -4.65 -13.96 9.07
CA ALA A 213 -3.81 -15.14 9.31
C ALA A 213 -2.90 -14.98 10.56
N PHE A 214 -2.41 -13.76 10.83
CA PHE A 214 -1.38 -13.52 11.85
C PHE A 214 -1.88 -12.86 13.14
N TRP A 215 -3.00 -12.14 13.14
CA TRP A 215 -3.52 -11.45 14.34
C TRP A 215 -4.70 -12.17 15.02
N ARG A 216 -5.16 -13.30 14.47
CA ARG A 216 -6.01 -14.26 15.22
C ARG A 216 -5.16 -15.36 15.89
N LEU A 217 -3.91 -15.05 16.27
CA LEU A 217 -3.09 -15.89 17.14
C LEU A 217 -3.45 -15.61 18.60
#